data_AF-A0A956RUL3-F1
#
_entry.id   AF-A0A956RUL3-F1
#
_cell.length_a   1.000
_cell.length_b   1.000
_cell.length_c   1.000
_cell.angle_alpha   90.00
_cell.angle_beta   90.00
_cell.angle_gamma   90.00
#
_symmetry.space_group_name_H-M   'P 1'
#
loop_
_entity.id
_entity.type
_entity.pdbx_description
1 polymer ?
#
loop_
_entity_poly.entity_id
_entity_poly.type
_entity_poly.pdbx_seq_one_letter_code
_entity_poly.pdbx_strand_id
1 'polypeptide(L)'
;MEQSFALVENLLLKKQQRFTDFEASRITGVAIDQVKDALEKLLEKYVCRMQVTENGDLIYDFGPKPRRRGEKTAAEILQAIGDWLWKVFTVLFKIWLTVTLLVYFVIFVILIILLIVASSSQRDSKSRGSSSIRFSGGGGIPIFDILWSIFRWRTITGGIVRRNDRRGYHYNAYEPHQAVLKKDKKNLVASVHDFVFGPPRVDIDPLQNEREVAAFLETNKGILVSADLEALAGLNCAQAEYALTDYLIRFEGDVDVSENGAVYGKFERILRGVEDTDGEIIYYWNEYEPEYHTTGNTPQRNFFIALMNGVNLLVSYSVMRGNFDMLSDADFNGLAGAFVQIILDHQLLFGGIPFVFSILFFLVPLVRWLKIRRLRQQRHKNNIRKRLYKVIFSNAGTPQSAENIVAKVNHSGVEETLADKTISTFMDELVLDLNGETVISEDAKIQYHFPRISLEQKEAVALRSRSKMNRDLGDVVFDTDK
;
A
#
# COMPACT_ATOMS: atom_id res chain seq x y z
N MET A 1 -11.62 -26.54 -33.88
CA MET A 1 -11.08 -25.52 -32.98
C MET A 1 -10.75 -26.08 -31.60
N GLU A 2 -11.68 -26.73 -30.88
CA GLU A 2 -11.38 -27.34 -29.56
C GLU A 2 -10.29 -28.41 -29.59
N GLN A 3 -10.29 -29.26 -30.62
CA GLN A 3 -9.26 -30.31 -30.78
C GLN A 3 -7.87 -29.71 -31.01
N SER A 4 -7.77 -28.64 -31.81
CA SER A 4 -6.52 -27.93 -32.10
C SER A 4 -5.94 -27.34 -30.81
N PHE A 5 -6.77 -26.68 -30.00
CA PHE A 5 -6.36 -26.16 -28.68
C PHE A 5 -5.86 -27.26 -27.75
N ALA A 6 -6.57 -28.38 -27.63
CA ALA A 6 -6.17 -29.48 -26.75
C ALA A 6 -4.82 -30.10 -27.16
N LEU A 7 -4.50 -30.16 -28.45
CA LEU A 7 -3.23 -30.66 -28.95
C LEU A 7 -2.06 -29.73 -28.59
N VAL A 8 -2.24 -28.42 -28.77
CA VAL A 8 -1.21 -27.41 -28.42
C VAL A 8 -1.08 -27.28 -26.90
N GLU A 9 -2.16 -27.37 -26.13
CA GLU A 9 -2.09 -27.40 -24.66
C GLU A 9 -1.33 -28.66 -24.17
N ASN A 10 -1.52 -29.81 -24.81
CA ASN A 10 -0.78 -31.03 -24.47
C ASN A 10 0.71 -30.92 -24.82
N LEU A 11 1.07 -30.27 -25.93
CA LEU A 11 2.45 -29.90 -26.25
C LEU A 11 3.09 -29.11 -25.10
N LEU A 12 2.42 -28.04 -24.65
CA LEU A 12 2.84 -27.19 -23.54
C LEU A 12 3.04 -27.99 -22.25
N LEU A 13 2.06 -28.81 -21.87
CA LEU A 13 2.05 -29.49 -20.57
C LEU A 13 2.99 -30.70 -20.49
N LYS A 14 3.27 -31.38 -21.62
CA LYS A 14 3.98 -32.67 -21.60
C LYS A 14 5.31 -32.71 -22.33
N LYS A 15 5.56 -31.80 -23.28
CA LYS A 15 6.72 -31.91 -24.18
C LYS A 15 7.64 -30.70 -24.07
N GLN A 16 7.11 -29.50 -24.34
CA GLN A 16 7.94 -28.31 -24.54
C GLN A 16 7.19 -27.06 -24.10
N GLN A 17 7.82 -26.25 -23.25
CA GLN A 17 7.22 -25.02 -22.69
C GLN A 17 7.65 -23.74 -23.42
N ARG A 18 8.59 -23.88 -24.38
CA ARG A 18 9.14 -22.79 -25.17
C ARG A 18 9.16 -23.18 -26.64
N PHE A 19 8.33 -22.56 -27.47
CA PHE A 19 8.19 -22.92 -28.89
C PHE A 19 7.68 -21.74 -29.73
N THR A 20 7.89 -21.82 -31.05
CA THR A 20 7.27 -20.90 -32.03
C THR A 20 5.94 -21.47 -32.52
N ASP A 21 5.12 -20.65 -33.15
CA ASP A 21 3.88 -21.08 -33.84
C ASP A 21 4.17 -22.14 -34.93
N PHE A 22 5.25 -21.96 -35.70
CA PHE A 22 5.71 -22.94 -36.69
C PHE A 22 6.14 -24.27 -36.06
N GLU A 23 6.87 -24.23 -34.95
CA GLU A 23 7.30 -25.44 -34.25
C GLU A 23 6.10 -26.18 -33.64
N ALA A 24 5.15 -25.46 -33.04
CA ALA A 24 3.91 -26.05 -32.57
C ALA A 24 3.11 -26.71 -33.70
N SER A 25 3.00 -26.06 -34.86
CA SER A 25 2.36 -26.66 -36.05
C SER A 25 3.08 -27.94 -36.49
N ARG A 26 4.41 -27.92 -36.58
CA ARG A 26 5.22 -29.08 -36.97
C ARG A 26 5.07 -30.26 -36.01
N ILE A 27 5.00 -30.01 -34.70
CA ILE A 27 4.93 -31.07 -33.68
C ILE A 27 3.51 -31.63 -33.54
N THR A 28 2.48 -30.77 -33.66
CA THR A 28 1.08 -31.17 -33.44
C THR A 28 0.37 -31.59 -34.73
N GLY A 29 0.88 -31.20 -35.90
CA GLY A 29 0.22 -31.38 -37.20
C GLY A 29 -0.95 -30.42 -37.44
N VAL A 30 -1.17 -29.45 -36.54
CA VAL A 30 -2.25 -28.46 -36.63
C VAL A 30 -1.84 -27.35 -37.61
N ALA A 31 -2.79 -26.86 -38.42
CA ALA A 31 -2.54 -25.74 -39.34
C ALA A 31 -2.11 -24.48 -38.58
N ILE A 32 -1.22 -23.67 -39.16
CA ILE A 32 -0.62 -22.50 -38.50
C ILE A 32 -1.67 -21.54 -37.94
N ASP A 33 -2.71 -21.22 -38.72
CA ASP A 33 -3.77 -20.31 -38.28
C ASP A 33 -4.51 -20.85 -37.04
N GLN A 34 -4.77 -22.16 -36.99
CA GLN A 34 -5.38 -22.79 -35.82
C GLN A 34 -4.43 -22.88 -34.62
N VAL A 35 -3.12 -22.92 -34.85
CA VAL A 35 -2.12 -22.81 -33.78
C VAL A 35 -2.11 -21.40 -33.20
N LYS A 36 -2.24 -20.36 -34.02
CA LYS A 36 -2.36 -18.97 -33.57
C LYS A 36 -3.60 -18.77 -32.69
N ASP A 37 -4.77 -19.24 -33.14
CA ASP A 37 -6.00 -19.23 -32.32
C ASP A 37 -5.84 -20.02 -31.01
N ALA A 38 -5.13 -21.15 -31.06
CA ALA A 38 -4.87 -21.95 -29.87
C ALA A 38 -3.90 -21.26 -28.91
N LEU A 39 -2.88 -20.57 -29.43
CA LEU A 39 -1.91 -19.80 -28.66
C LEU A 39 -2.60 -18.64 -27.95
N GLU A 40 -3.49 -17.91 -28.60
CA GLU A 40 -4.28 -16.84 -27.98
C GLU A 40 -5.03 -17.36 -26.74
N LYS A 41 -5.73 -18.49 -26.87
CA LYS A 41 -6.39 -19.15 -25.73
C LYS A 41 -5.42 -19.66 -24.65
N LEU A 42 -4.20 -20.05 -25.03
CA LEU A 42 -3.17 -20.41 -24.05
C LEU A 42 -2.66 -19.19 -23.30
N LEU A 43 -2.54 -18.04 -23.96
CA LEU A 43 -2.16 -16.77 -23.35
C LEU A 43 -3.24 -16.30 -22.34
N GLU A 44 -4.52 -16.49 -22.65
CA GLU A 44 -5.62 -16.25 -21.70
C GLU A 44 -5.47 -17.12 -20.44
N LYS A 45 -5.14 -18.41 -20.62
CA LYS A 45 -5.13 -19.40 -19.54
C LYS A 45 -3.84 -19.45 -18.74
N TYR A 46 -2.69 -19.19 -19.36
CA TYR A 46 -1.36 -19.35 -18.78
C TYR A 46 -0.53 -18.08 -18.90
N VAL A 47 0.40 -17.91 -17.96
CA VAL A 47 1.37 -16.83 -17.99
C VAL A 47 2.47 -17.16 -18.99
N CYS A 48 2.81 -16.21 -19.87
CA CYS A 48 3.78 -16.39 -20.96
C CYS A 48 4.67 -15.15 -21.09
N ARG A 49 5.94 -15.34 -21.42
CA ARG A 49 6.83 -14.31 -21.97
C ARG A 49 6.95 -14.50 -23.47
N MET A 50 7.17 -13.41 -24.18
CA MET A 50 7.43 -13.44 -25.61
C MET A 50 8.87 -12.99 -25.85
N GLN A 51 9.59 -13.75 -26.66
CA GLN A 51 10.98 -13.48 -27.02
C GLN A 51 11.08 -13.38 -28.53
N VAL A 52 11.99 -12.53 -29.02
CA VAL A 52 12.25 -12.39 -30.45
C VAL A 52 13.63 -12.92 -30.78
N THR A 53 13.72 -13.63 -31.90
CA THR A 53 14.98 -14.05 -32.49
C THR A 53 15.54 -12.98 -33.41
N GLU A 54 16.82 -13.08 -33.77
CA GLU A 54 17.47 -12.18 -34.74
C GLU A 54 16.77 -12.15 -36.10
N ASN A 55 16.03 -13.21 -36.46
CA ASN A 55 15.28 -13.31 -37.71
C ASN A 55 13.86 -12.73 -37.63
N GLY A 56 13.44 -12.23 -36.46
CA GLY A 56 12.09 -11.71 -36.23
C GLY A 56 11.06 -12.77 -35.82
N ASP A 57 11.46 -14.04 -35.63
CA ASP A 57 10.55 -15.08 -35.16
C ASP A 57 10.20 -14.87 -33.68
N LEU A 58 8.90 -15.02 -33.36
CA LEU A 58 8.38 -14.91 -32.00
C LEU A 58 8.39 -16.27 -31.30
N ILE A 59 9.03 -16.34 -30.15
CA ILE A 59 9.08 -17.51 -29.28
C ILE A 59 8.18 -17.26 -28.06
N TYR A 60 7.23 -18.17 -27.83
CA TYR A 60 6.37 -18.17 -26.65
C TYR A 60 7.01 -19.01 -25.56
N ASP A 61 7.35 -18.40 -24.42
CA ASP A 61 7.98 -19.04 -23.27
C ASP A 61 7.03 -19.02 -22.05
N PHE A 62 6.43 -20.16 -21.75
CA PHE A 62 5.52 -20.36 -20.61
C PHE A 62 6.26 -20.72 -19.31
N GLY A 63 7.60 -20.70 -19.32
CA GLY A 63 8.45 -21.04 -18.20
C GLY A 63 8.51 -22.56 -17.90
N PRO A 64 9.34 -22.98 -16.94
CA PRO A 64 9.57 -24.40 -16.65
C PRO A 64 8.34 -25.12 -16.06
N LYS A 65 7.41 -24.35 -15.48
CA LYS A 65 6.14 -24.87 -14.95
C LYS A 65 5.03 -23.91 -15.40
N PRO A 66 4.21 -24.28 -16.40
CA PRO A 66 3.12 -23.45 -16.88
C PRO A 66 2.17 -23.12 -15.73
N ARG A 67 2.10 -21.84 -15.36
CA ARG A 67 1.24 -21.35 -14.27
C ARG A 67 -0.04 -20.78 -14.86
N ARG A 68 -1.18 -21.14 -14.28
CA ARG A 68 -2.46 -20.58 -14.73
C ARG A 68 -2.60 -19.12 -14.31
N ARG A 69 -3.17 -18.30 -15.19
CA ARG A 69 -3.48 -16.91 -14.88
C ARG A 69 -4.51 -16.86 -13.75
N GLY A 70 -4.28 -16.02 -12.75
CA GLY A 70 -5.14 -15.91 -11.56
C GLY A 70 -4.99 -17.04 -10.52
N GLU A 71 -4.08 -18.01 -10.73
CA GLU A 71 -3.79 -19.05 -9.74
C GLU A 71 -3.14 -18.43 -8.50
N LYS A 72 -3.82 -18.53 -7.36
CA LYS A 72 -3.33 -18.00 -6.09
C LYS A 72 -2.33 -18.94 -5.45
N THR A 73 -1.19 -18.42 -5.04
CA THR A 73 -0.20 -19.20 -4.30
C THR A 73 -0.72 -19.55 -2.89
N ALA A 74 -0.21 -20.63 -2.28
CA ALA A 74 -0.57 -20.99 -0.91
C ALA A 74 -0.27 -19.84 0.08
N ALA A 75 0.79 -19.07 -0.17
CA ALA A 75 1.13 -17.88 0.58
C ALA A 75 0.08 -16.77 0.44
N GLU A 76 -0.43 -16.51 -0.77
CA GLU A 76 -1.51 -15.55 -1.01
C GLU A 76 -2.82 -15.97 -0.33
N ILE A 77 -3.13 -17.27 -0.35
CA ILE A 77 -4.32 -17.81 0.36
C ILE A 77 -4.17 -17.58 1.87
N LEU A 78 -3.02 -17.94 2.44
CA LEU A 78 -2.75 -17.75 3.87
C LEU A 78 -2.77 -16.26 4.25
N GLN A 79 -2.25 -15.40 3.38
CA GLN A 79 -2.32 -13.95 3.56
C GLN A 79 -3.75 -13.44 3.52
N ALA A 80 -4.58 -13.89 2.57
CA ALA A 80 -5.99 -13.51 2.48
C ALA A 80 -6.78 -13.92 3.72
N ILE A 81 -6.54 -15.14 4.23
CA ILE A 81 -7.12 -15.61 5.51
C ILE A 81 -6.64 -14.75 6.67
N GLY A 82 -5.34 -14.46 6.74
CA GLY A 82 -4.75 -13.60 7.76
C GLY A 82 -5.33 -12.18 7.74
N ASP A 83 -5.49 -11.59 6.57
CA ASP A 83 -6.08 -10.25 6.39
C ASP A 83 -7.56 -10.24 6.78
N TRP A 84 -8.31 -11.31 6.47
CA TRP A 84 -9.69 -11.47 6.93
C TRP A 84 -9.78 -11.60 8.45
N LEU A 85 -8.98 -12.47 9.07
CA LEU A 85 -8.91 -12.62 10.52
C LEU A 85 -8.52 -11.30 11.20
N TRP A 86 -7.57 -10.57 10.62
CA TRP A 86 -7.15 -9.27 11.12
C TRP A 86 -8.28 -8.23 11.04
N LYS A 87 -9.06 -8.20 9.95
CA LYS A 87 -10.25 -7.35 9.82
C LYS A 87 -11.28 -7.66 10.91
N VAL A 88 -11.60 -8.94 11.12
CA VAL A 88 -12.55 -9.37 12.16
C VAL A 88 -12.05 -9.01 13.56
N PHE A 89 -10.80 -9.35 13.88
CA PHE A 89 -10.16 -8.98 15.16
C PHE A 89 -10.22 -7.47 15.40
N THR A 90 -9.87 -6.68 14.38
CA THR A 90 -9.85 -5.21 14.47
C THR A 90 -11.25 -4.65 14.75
N VAL A 91 -12.30 -5.22 14.15
CA VAL A 91 -13.69 -4.80 14.44
C VAL A 91 -14.08 -5.15 15.88
N LEU A 92 -13.86 -6.40 16.31
CA LEU A 92 -14.20 -6.84 17.67
C LEU A 92 -13.44 -6.04 18.73
N PHE A 93 -12.15 -5.82 18.53
CA PHE A 93 -11.32 -5.07 19.47
C PHE A 93 -11.67 -3.56 19.46
N LYS A 94 -12.11 -2.98 18.33
CA LYS A 94 -12.65 -1.62 18.34
C LYS A 94 -13.91 -1.51 19.19
N ILE A 95 -14.85 -2.46 19.06
CA ILE A 95 -16.05 -2.51 19.89
C ILE A 95 -15.65 -2.62 21.37
N TRP A 96 -14.72 -3.52 21.69
CA TRP A 96 -14.22 -3.69 23.05
C TRP A 96 -13.54 -2.42 23.59
N LEU A 97 -12.72 -1.74 22.78
CA LEU A 97 -12.10 -0.46 23.12
C LEU A 97 -13.16 0.59 23.47
N THR A 98 -14.22 0.70 22.65
CA THR A 98 -15.31 1.65 22.87
C THR A 98 -16.11 1.32 24.13
N VAL A 99 -16.47 0.05 24.34
CA VAL A 99 -17.18 -0.39 25.55
C VAL A 99 -16.35 -0.11 26.80
N THR A 100 -15.05 -0.43 26.75
CA THR A 100 -14.12 -0.17 27.86
C THR A 100 -14.02 1.32 28.18
N LEU A 101 -13.91 2.16 27.15
CA LEU A 101 -13.87 3.61 27.31
C LEU A 101 -15.19 4.16 27.86
N LEU A 102 -16.34 3.60 27.48
CA LEU A 102 -17.65 3.93 28.03
C LEU A 102 -17.76 3.55 29.52
N VAL A 103 -17.31 2.35 29.89
CA VAL A 103 -17.30 1.90 31.29
C VAL A 103 -16.41 2.83 32.14
N TYR A 104 -15.20 3.15 31.68
CA TYR A 104 -14.34 4.11 32.39
C TYR A 104 -14.95 5.50 32.50
N PHE A 105 -15.66 5.95 31.47
CA PHE A 105 -16.38 7.21 31.52
C PHE A 105 -17.44 7.20 32.62
N VAL A 106 -18.27 6.16 32.71
CA VAL A 106 -19.29 6.02 33.77
C VAL A 106 -18.64 5.97 35.16
N ILE A 107 -17.57 5.18 35.33
CA ILE A 107 -16.83 5.12 36.59
C ILE A 107 -16.29 6.50 36.98
N PHE A 108 -15.70 7.24 36.03
CA PHE A 108 -15.16 8.57 36.31
C PHE A 108 -16.24 9.59 36.67
N VAL A 109 -17.41 9.54 36.02
CA VAL A 109 -18.57 10.37 36.37
C VAL A 109 -19.03 10.07 37.81
N ILE A 110 -19.14 8.78 38.17
CA ILE A 110 -19.49 8.36 39.53
C ILE A 110 -18.45 8.87 40.53
N LEU A 111 -17.15 8.73 40.25
CA LEU A 111 -16.08 9.22 41.13
C LEU A 111 -16.13 10.75 41.32
N ILE A 112 -16.43 11.52 40.28
CA ILE A 112 -16.62 12.97 40.40
C ILE A 112 -17.83 13.29 41.29
N ILE A 113 -18.97 12.62 41.08
CA ILE A 113 -20.16 12.82 41.90
C ILE A 113 -19.85 12.50 43.37
N LEU A 114 -19.18 11.37 43.62
CA LEU A 114 -18.75 10.97 44.96
C LEU A 114 -17.80 12.00 45.58
N LEU A 115 -16.84 12.53 44.84
CA LEU A 115 -15.92 13.56 45.32
C LEU A 115 -16.63 14.87 45.65
N ILE A 116 -17.62 15.28 44.83
CA ILE A 116 -18.46 16.45 45.09
C ILE A 116 -19.29 16.24 46.37
N VAL A 117 -19.90 15.06 46.55
CA VAL A 117 -20.69 14.72 47.74
C VAL A 117 -19.80 14.61 48.99
N ALA A 118 -18.62 14.01 48.89
CA ALA A 118 -17.66 13.93 49.99
C ALA A 118 -17.15 15.33 50.39
N SER A 119 -16.96 16.22 49.41
CA SER A 119 -16.59 17.63 49.66
C SER A 119 -17.75 18.47 50.22
N SER A 120 -18.99 18.01 50.10
CA SER A 120 -20.16 18.68 50.69
C SER A 120 -20.44 18.21 52.12
N SER A 121 -20.00 17.01 52.51
CA SER A 121 -20.12 16.48 53.87
C SER A 121 -19.06 17.01 54.87
N GLN A 122 -18.02 17.68 54.40
CA GLN A 122 -17.06 18.41 55.25
C GLN A 122 -17.37 19.92 55.21
N ARG A 123 -18.52 20.31 55.76
CA ARG A 123 -18.78 21.72 56.11
C ARG A 123 -19.20 21.82 57.56
N ASP A 124 -18.19 21.75 58.43
CA ASP A 124 -18.23 22.42 59.72
C ASP A 124 -17.10 23.44 59.83
N SER A 125 -17.44 24.54 60.50
CA SER A 125 -16.85 25.88 60.40
C SER A 125 -15.33 25.99 60.61
N LYS A 126 -14.64 26.67 59.68
CA LYS A 126 -13.89 27.92 59.94
C LYS A 126 -13.33 28.51 58.64
N SER A 127 -13.64 29.79 58.44
CA SER A 127 -13.18 30.65 57.37
C SER A 127 -11.65 30.78 57.31
N ARG A 128 -11.04 30.41 56.18
CA ARG A 128 -10.04 31.22 55.45
C ARG A 128 -9.51 30.46 54.23
N GLY A 129 -9.75 31.03 53.04
CA GLY A 129 -8.99 30.72 51.83
C GLY A 129 -9.47 29.51 51.02
N SER A 130 -10.75 29.44 50.64
CA SER A 130 -11.16 28.51 49.59
C SER A 130 -10.62 29.02 48.24
N SER A 131 -9.59 28.36 47.73
CA SER A 131 -9.30 28.30 46.30
C SER A 131 -10.50 27.65 45.61
N SER A 132 -11.53 28.44 45.34
CA SER A 132 -12.52 28.06 44.36
C SER A 132 -11.77 27.79 43.06
N ILE A 133 -11.88 26.56 42.57
CA ILE A 133 -11.59 26.23 41.19
C ILE A 133 -12.57 27.08 40.38
N ARG A 134 -12.16 28.30 40.05
CA ARG A 134 -12.88 29.21 39.18
C ARG A 134 -12.69 28.65 37.77
N PHE A 135 -13.67 27.88 37.31
CA PHE A 135 -13.94 27.77 35.88
C PHE A 135 -14.41 29.14 35.38
N SER A 136 -13.48 30.07 35.23
CA SER A 136 -13.70 31.42 34.72
C SER A 136 -13.05 31.54 33.36
N GLY A 137 -13.87 31.53 32.31
CA GLY A 137 -13.47 31.84 30.95
C GLY A 137 -14.60 31.59 29.98
N GLY A 138 -15.34 32.66 29.63
CA GLY A 138 -16.44 32.64 28.66
C GLY A 138 -16.01 32.04 27.31
N GLY A 139 -16.87 31.18 26.79
CA GLY A 139 -16.61 30.33 25.62
C GLY A 139 -17.01 28.91 25.95
N GLY A 140 -18.33 28.66 25.96
CA GLY A 140 -18.90 27.35 26.26
C GLY A 140 -18.36 26.31 25.29
N ILE A 141 -17.38 25.54 25.74
CA ILE A 141 -17.03 24.28 25.11
C ILE A 141 -17.95 23.26 25.78
N PRO A 142 -18.85 22.59 25.04
CA PRO A 142 -19.69 21.59 25.65
C PRO A 142 -18.77 20.43 26.03
N ILE A 143 -18.63 20.17 27.33
CA ILE A 143 -18.09 18.90 27.84
C ILE A 143 -18.79 17.74 27.11
N PHE A 144 -20.08 17.90 26.80
CA PHE A 144 -20.86 17.01 25.97
C PHE A 144 -20.27 16.77 24.56
N ASP A 145 -19.68 17.76 23.88
CA ASP A 145 -19.08 17.59 22.55
C ASP A 145 -17.73 16.86 22.62
N ILE A 146 -16.93 17.13 23.67
CA ILE A 146 -15.70 16.37 23.95
C ILE A 146 -16.05 14.92 24.27
N LEU A 147 -17.09 14.70 25.07
CA LEU A 147 -17.58 13.37 25.43
C LEU A 147 -18.23 12.65 24.23
N TRP A 148 -18.99 13.35 23.40
CA TRP A 148 -19.60 12.77 22.20
C TRP A 148 -18.57 12.47 21.11
N SER A 149 -17.44 13.21 21.08
CA SER A 149 -16.32 12.93 20.19
C SER A 149 -15.69 11.55 20.42
N ILE A 150 -15.97 10.91 21.57
CA ILE A 150 -15.54 9.54 21.88
C ILE A 150 -16.28 8.51 21.01
N PHE A 151 -17.53 8.80 20.63
CA PHE A 151 -18.36 7.91 19.83
C PHE A 151 -18.22 8.14 18.31
N ARG A 152 -17.29 9.02 17.88
CA ARG A 152 -17.01 9.23 16.45
C ARG A 152 -15.99 8.21 15.94
N TRP A 153 -16.48 7.16 15.27
CA TRP A 153 -15.68 6.00 14.86
C TRP A 153 -14.84 6.22 13.59
N ARG A 154 -15.17 7.22 12.78
CA ARG A 154 -14.36 7.61 11.63
C ARG A 154 -13.15 8.41 12.14
N THR A 155 -11.95 7.84 12.03
CA THR A 155 -10.70 8.50 12.45
C THR A 155 -10.12 9.42 11.36
N ILE A 156 -10.65 9.35 10.14
CA ILE A 156 -10.25 10.14 8.96
C ILE A 156 -11.41 10.88 8.32
N THR A 157 -11.15 12.09 7.83
CA THR A 157 -12.17 12.96 7.18
C THR A 157 -12.50 12.50 5.76
N GLY A 158 -11.66 11.65 5.16
CA GLY A 158 -11.74 11.22 3.76
C GLY A 158 -10.91 12.09 2.81
N GLY A 159 -10.45 13.27 3.26
CA GLY A 159 -9.52 14.11 2.50
C GLY A 159 -8.14 13.46 2.40
N ILE A 160 -7.53 13.52 1.22
CA ILE A 160 -6.14 13.10 0.98
C ILE A 160 -5.26 14.35 0.98
N VAL A 161 -4.21 14.34 1.80
CA VAL A 161 -3.22 15.41 1.89
C VAL A 161 -1.84 14.89 1.52
N ARG A 162 -1.07 15.71 0.79
CA ARG A 162 0.34 15.44 0.50
C ARG A 162 1.20 15.79 1.71
N ARG A 163 2.07 14.87 2.13
CA ARG A 163 3.00 15.04 3.25
C ARG A 163 4.42 14.67 2.83
N ASN A 164 5.39 15.25 3.53
CA ASN A 164 6.80 14.92 3.32
C ASN A 164 7.25 14.06 4.49
N ASP A 165 8.00 12.99 4.20
CA ASP A 165 8.68 12.25 5.26
C ASP A 165 9.98 12.96 5.69
N ARG A 166 10.64 12.39 6.70
CA ARG A 166 11.90 12.93 7.24
C ARG A 166 13.06 12.97 6.24
N ARG A 167 12.92 12.31 5.10
CA ARG A 167 13.91 12.18 4.04
C ARG A 167 13.51 12.95 2.78
N GLY A 168 12.45 13.76 2.87
CA GLY A 168 12.00 14.63 1.78
C GLY A 168 11.09 13.96 0.77
N TYR A 169 10.68 12.70 0.96
CA TYR A 169 9.78 12.03 0.02
C TYR A 169 8.33 12.45 0.23
N HIS A 170 7.69 12.91 -0.84
CA HIS A 170 6.29 13.34 -0.86
C HIS A 170 5.34 12.15 -1.02
N TYR A 171 4.41 11.94 -0.10
CA TYR A 171 3.44 10.84 -0.17
C TYR A 171 2.03 11.29 0.21
N ASN A 172 1.03 10.53 -0.26
CA ASN A 172 -0.37 10.77 0.05
C ASN A 172 -0.74 10.13 1.41
N ALA A 173 -1.45 10.88 2.25
CA ALA A 173 -1.95 10.42 3.54
C ALA A 173 -3.38 10.90 3.77
N TYR A 174 -4.19 10.10 4.47
CA TYR A 174 -5.49 10.59 4.92
C TYR A 174 -5.34 11.70 5.96
N GLU A 175 -6.20 12.72 5.85
CA GLU A 175 -6.32 13.75 6.86
C GLU A 175 -7.05 13.17 8.10
N PRO A 176 -6.42 13.25 9.29
CA PRO A 176 -7.04 12.77 10.51
C PRO A 176 -8.15 13.71 10.97
N HIS A 177 -9.16 13.16 11.65
CA HIS A 177 -10.17 13.99 12.31
C HIS A 177 -9.56 14.91 13.37
N GLN A 178 -9.85 16.19 13.19
CA GLN A 178 -9.44 17.27 14.08
C GLN A 178 -10.15 17.20 15.44
N ALA A 179 -9.45 17.59 16.50
CA ALA A 179 -9.96 17.61 17.86
C ALA A 179 -10.87 18.82 18.05
N VAL A 180 -11.98 18.62 18.79
CA VAL A 180 -12.98 19.66 19.06
C VAL A 180 -12.36 20.91 19.70
N LEU A 181 -11.37 20.72 20.59
CA LEU A 181 -10.70 21.78 21.35
C LEU A 181 -9.57 22.49 20.58
N LYS A 182 -8.94 21.81 19.63
CA LYS A 182 -7.80 22.32 18.85
C LYS A 182 -7.87 21.69 17.47
N LYS A 183 -8.35 22.47 16.50
CA LYS A 183 -8.54 22.04 15.11
C LYS A 183 -7.26 21.45 14.50
N ASP A 184 -6.08 21.87 14.95
CA ASP A 184 -4.81 21.34 14.41
C ASP A 184 -4.31 20.04 15.09
N LYS A 185 -5.05 19.51 16.08
CA LYS A 185 -4.66 18.32 16.83
C LYS A 185 -5.60 17.16 16.56
N LYS A 186 -5.08 15.95 16.61
CA LYS A 186 -5.86 14.72 16.46
C LYS A 186 -6.74 14.43 17.69
N ASN A 187 -7.96 13.97 17.46
CA ASN A 187 -8.89 13.57 18.53
C ASN A 187 -8.30 12.46 19.44
N LEU A 188 -8.70 12.40 20.72
CA LEU A 188 -8.29 11.37 21.69
C LEU A 188 -8.63 9.96 21.25
N VAL A 189 -9.85 9.71 20.80
CA VAL A 189 -10.23 8.37 20.34
C VAL A 189 -9.46 7.96 19.10
N ALA A 190 -9.28 8.86 18.13
CA ALA A 190 -8.40 8.62 17.00
C ALA A 190 -6.94 8.38 17.45
N SER A 191 -6.47 9.06 18.51
CA SER A 191 -5.12 8.83 19.04
C SER A 191 -4.97 7.45 19.69
N VAL A 192 -5.96 7.02 20.47
CA VAL A 192 -5.97 5.69 21.14
C VAL A 192 -6.15 4.57 20.11
N HIS A 193 -7.04 4.76 19.15
CA HIS A 193 -7.24 3.83 18.03
C HIS A 193 -5.95 3.67 17.23
N ASP A 194 -5.33 4.77 16.80
CA ASP A 194 -4.09 4.69 16.04
C ASP A 194 -2.91 4.23 16.90
N PHE A 195 -2.95 4.40 18.23
CA PHE A 195 -1.95 3.79 19.11
C PHE A 195 -1.94 2.27 18.96
N VAL A 196 -3.12 1.63 18.96
CA VAL A 196 -3.25 0.17 18.83
C VAL A 196 -3.03 -0.26 17.39
N PHE A 197 -3.80 0.30 16.44
CA PHE A 197 -3.89 -0.19 15.06
C PHE A 197 -3.02 0.56 14.04
N GLY A 198 -2.56 1.77 14.40
CA GLY A 198 -1.90 2.70 13.48
C GLY A 198 -2.89 3.55 12.71
N PRO A 199 -2.39 4.66 12.12
CA PRO A 199 -3.21 5.45 11.21
C PRO A 199 -3.57 4.63 9.96
N PRO A 200 -4.77 4.82 9.42
CA PRO A 200 -5.12 4.24 8.12
C PRO A 200 -4.22 4.82 7.03
N ARG A 201 -3.90 3.99 6.03
CA ARG A 201 -3.13 4.38 4.85
C ARG A 201 -4.10 4.53 3.67
N VAL A 202 -3.75 5.39 2.72
CA VAL A 202 -4.53 5.57 1.50
C VAL A 202 -4.66 4.23 0.78
N ASP A 203 -5.90 3.84 0.50
CA ASP A 203 -6.20 2.63 -0.26
C ASP A 203 -5.73 2.84 -1.71
N ILE A 204 -5.05 1.83 -2.26
CA ILE A 204 -4.63 1.80 -3.65
C ILE A 204 -5.80 1.16 -4.42
N ASP A 205 -6.31 1.84 -5.45
CA ASP A 205 -7.34 1.28 -6.31
C ASP A 205 -6.74 0.07 -7.06
N PRO A 206 -7.35 -1.14 -6.96
CA PRO A 206 -6.81 -2.33 -7.61
C PRO A 206 -6.73 -2.22 -9.14
N LEU A 207 -7.47 -1.30 -9.77
CA LEU A 207 -7.45 -1.07 -11.21
C LEU A 207 -6.71 0.22 -11.61
N GLN A 208 -6.01 0.86 -10.66
CA GLN A 208 -5.32 2.11 -10.93
C GLN A 208 -4.25 1.95 -12.02
N ASN A 209 -3.42 0.91 -11.91
CA ASN A 209 -2.35 0.64 -12.86
C ASN A 209 -2.91 0.38 -14.27
N GLU A 210 -4.00 -0.37 -14.38
CA GLU A 210 -4.66 -0.66 -15.65
C GLU A 210 -5.23 0.59 -16.30
N ARG A 211 -5.81 1.50 -15.50
CA ARG A 211 -6.30 2.80 -15.97
C ARG A 211 -5.16 3.71 -16.42
N GLU A 212 -4.05 3.73 -15.69
CA GLU A 212 -2.85 4.48 -16.07
C GLU A 212 -2.24 3.95 -17.37
N VAL A 213 -2.20 2.63 -17.57
CA VAL A 213 -1.75 2.03 -18.84
C VAL A 213 -2.72 2.36 -19.98
N ALA A 214 -4.04 2.33 -19.75
CA ALA A 214 -5.01 2.74 -20.75
C ALA A 214 -4.82 4.22 -21.18
N ALA A 215 -4.67 5.14 -20.22
CA ALA A 215 -4.39 6.54 -20.51
C ALA A 215 -3.03 6.74 -21.22
N PHE A 216 -2.03 5.94 -20.85
CA PHE A 216 -0.74 5.91 -21.54
C PHE A 216 -0.90 5.48 -22.99
N LEU A 217 -1.67 4.43 -23.28
CA LEU A 217 -1.94 3.95 -24.63
C LEU A 217 -2.62 5.01 -25.50
N GLU A 218 -3.62 5.72 -24.96
CA GLU A 218 -4.27 6.84 -25.66
C GLU A 218 -3.28 7.93 -26.06
N THR A 219 -2.46 8.36 -25.10
CA THR A 219 -1.44 9.41 -25.33
C THR A 219 -0.35 8.95 -26.30
N ASN A 220 -0.04 7.66 -26.33
CA ASN A 220 1.05 7.08 -27.10
C ASN A 220 0.58 6.29 -28.34
N LYS A 221 -0.58 6.64 -28.90
CA LYS A 221 -1.10 6.08 -30.17
C LYS A 221 -1.20 4.54 -30.18
N GLY A 222 -1.52 3.96 -29.03
CA GLY A 222 -1.73 2.52 -28.88
C GLY A 222 -0.45 1.69 -29.01
N ILE A 223 0.74 2.28 -28.89
CA ILE A 223 2.02 1.55 -28.95
C ILE A 223 2.61 1.42 -27.55
N LEU A 224 2.87 0.18 -27.12
CA LEU A 224 3.44 -0.13 -25.80
C LEU A 224 4.62 -1.09 -25.93
N VAL A 225 5.72 -0.78 -25.26
CA VAL A 225 6.88 -1.68 -25.11
C VAL A 225 7.08 -2.06 -23.63
N SER A 226 7.83 -3.13 -23.37
CA SER A 226 8.15 -3.57 -22.00
C SER A 226 8.80 -2.46 -21.17
N ALA A 227 9.74 -1.69 -21.76
CA ALA A 227 10.37 -0.54 -21.10
C ALA A 227 9.38 0.54 -20.63
N ASP A 228 8.23 0.73 -21.31
CA ASP A 228 7.22 1.69 -20.84
C ASP A 228 6.58 1.20 -19.54
N LEU A 229 6.31 -0.12 -19.43
CA LEU A 229 5.74 -0.71 -18.22
C LEU A 229 6.73 -0.70 -17.05
N GLU A 230 8.03 -0.83 -17.32
CA GLU A 230 9.08 -0.61 -16.34
C GLU A 230 9.09 0.84 -15.83
N ALA A 231 8.90 1.81 -16.72
CA ALA A 231 8.84 3.22 -16.37
C ALA A 231 7.58 3.60 -15.58
N LEU A 232 6.43 3.05 -15.97
CA LEU A 232 5.12 3.32 -15.35
C LEU A 232 5.02 2.64 -13.98
N ALA A 233 5.29 1.34 -13.89
CA ALA A 233 5.01 0.55 -12.69
C ALA A 233 6.26 0.11 -11.90
N GLY A 234 7.47 0.42 -12.36
CA GLY A 234 8.72 0.05 -11.67
C GLY A 234 9.02 -1.45 -11.70
N LEU A 235 8.45 -2.16 -12.67
CA LEU A 235 8.62 -3.60 -12.86
C LEU A 235 10.08 -3.91 -13.22
N ASN A 236 10.51 -5.14 -12.91
CA ASN A 236 11.72 -5.70 -13.52
C ASN A 236 11.41 -6.21 -14.95
N CYS A 237 12.45 -6.48 -15.73
CA CYS A 237 12.34 -6.96 -17.12
C CYS A 237 11.36 -8.12 -17.27
N ALA A 238 11.58 -9.14 -16.44
CA ALA A 238 10.79 -10.36 -16.43
C ALA A 238 9.30 -10.09 -16.16
N GLN A 239 9.00 -9.18 -15.25
CA GLN A 239 7.64 -8.78 -14.88
C GLN A 239 6.99 -7.90 -15.94
N ALA A 240 7.75 -6.98 -16.55
CA ALA A 240 7.27 -6.11 -17.60
C ALA A 240 6.85 -6.90 -18.84
N GLU A 241 7.61 -7.92 -19.23
CA GLU A 241 7.25 -8.82 -20.34
C GLU A 241 5.96 -9.62 -20.07
N TYR A 242 5.80 -10.10 -18.83
CA TYR A 242 4.55 -10.74 -18.41
C TYR A 242 3.36 -9.76 -18.40
N ALA A 243 3.59 -8.53 -17.94
CA ALA A 243 2.57 -7.49 -17.90
C ALA A 243 2.15 -7.06 -19.31
N LEU A 244 3.10 -6.90 -20.24
CA LEU A 244 2.81 -6.62 -21.65
C LEU A 244 1.90 -7.70 -22.25
N THR A 245 2.20 -8.97 -21.96
CA THR A 245 1.37 -10.09 -22.40
C THR A 245 -0.02 -10.10 -21.75
N ASP A 246 -0.16 -9.71 -20.47
CA ASP A 246 -1.48 -9.52 -19.84
C ASP A 246 -2.28 -8.42 -20.54
N TYR A 247 -1.64 -7.29 -20.82
CA TYR A 247 -2.29 -6.16 -21.46
C TYR A 247 -2.72 -6.46 -22.90
N LEU A 248 -1.90 -7.18 -23.68
CA LEU A 248 -2.25 -7.65 -25.02
C LEU A 248 -3.57 -8.42 -25.04
N ILE A 249 -3.76 -9.33 -24.08
CA ILE A 249 -5.03 -10.09 -23.98
C ILE A 249 -6.15 -9.16 -23.48
N ARG A 250 -5.90 -8.43 -22.40
CA ARG A 250 -6.91 -7.62 -21.70
C ARG A 250 -7.51 -6.53 -22.57
N PHE A 251 -6.68 -5.90 -23.39
CA PHE A 251 -7.07 -4.80 -24.27
C PHE A 251 -7.12 -5.23 -25.75
N GLU A 252 -7.11 -6.55 -26.01
CA GLU A 252 -7.20 -7.15 -27.34
C GLU A 252 -6.24 -6.49 -28.34
N GLY A 253 -4.99 -6.36 -27.92
CA GLY A 253 -3.90 -5.82 -28.72
C GLY A 253 -3.13 -6.90 -29.47
N ASP A 254 -2.53 -6.50 -30.59
CA ASP A 254 -1.68 -7.34 -31.43
C ASP A 254 -0.21 -7.21 -31.03
N VAL A 255 0.55 -8.29 -31.14
CA VAL A 255 2.01 -8.29 -30.95
C VAL A 255 2.70 -8.15 -32.30
N ASP A 256 3.74 -7.31 -32.36
CA ASP A 256 4.56 -7.16 -33.55
C ASP A 256 6.03 -6.89 -33.17
N VAL A 257 6.93 -7.00 -34.14
CA VAL A 257 8.38 -6.85 -33.98
C VAL A 257 8.86 -5.70 -34.84
N SER A 258 9.63 -4.78 -34.27
CA SER A 258 10.18 -3.65 -35.01
C SER A 258 11.30 -4.10 -35.97
N GLU A 259 11.65 -3.24 -36.93
CA GLU A 259 12.75 -3.50 -37.89
C GLU A 259 14.09 -3.81 -37.18
N ASN A 260 14.29 -3.26 -35.98
CA ASN A 260 15.50 -3.46 -35.18
C ASN A 260 15.31 -4.51 -34.05
N GLY A 261 14.24 -5.31 -34.10
CA GLY A 261 14.02 -6.45 -33.21
C GLY A 261 13.36 -6.13 -31.86
N ALA A 262 12.75 -4.95 -31.69
CA ALA A 262 12.02 -4.63 -30.46
C ALA A 262 10.59 -5.21 -30.52
N VAL A 263 10.19 -5.96 -29.49
CA VAL A 263 8.79 -6.42 -29.32
C VAL A 263 7.94 -5.27 -28.84
N TYR A 264 6.81 -5.05 -29.48
CA TYR A 264 5.82 -4.06 -29.04
C TYR A 264 4.39 -4.56 -29.24
N GLY A 265 3.49 -4.04 -28.42
CA GLY A 265 2.05 -4.22 -28.58
C GLY A 265 1.41 -3.06 -29.33
N LYS A 266 0.45 -3.39 -30.20
CA LYS A 266 -0.44 -2.47 -30.92
C LYS A 266 -1.86 -2.60 -30.37
N PHE A 267 -2.38 -1.52 -29.81
CA PHE A 267 -3.67 -1.48 -29.14
C PHE A 267 -4.61 -0.54 -29.89
N GLU A 268 -5.05 -0.93 -31.09
CA GLU A 268 -5.93 -0.07 -31.91
C GLU A 268 -7.34 0.01 -31.33
N ARG A 269 -7.82 -1.07 -30.69
CA ARG A 269 -9.19 -1.17 -30.18
C ARG A 269 -9.45 -0.24 -29.00
N ILE A 270 -8.49 -0.11 -28.08
CA ILE A 270 -8.64 0.77 -26.91
C ILE A 270 -8.67 2.26 -27.26
N LEU A 271 -8.14 2.65 -28.43
CA LEU A 271 -8.13 4.04 -28.89
C LEU A 271 -9.50 4.51 -29.39
N ARG A 272 -10.41 3.57 -29.65
CA ARG A 272 -11.77 3.83 -30.13
C ARG A 272 -12.68 3.99 -28.92
N GLY A 273 -13.00 5.23 -28.58
CA GLY A 273 -13.82 5.59 -27.43
C GLY A 273 -14.71 6.79 -27.74
N VAL A 274 -15.83 6.88 -27.03
CA VAL A 274 -16.74 8.04 -27.12
C VAL A 274 -16.14 9.25 -26.39
N GLU A 275 -15.44 8.99 -25.29
CA GLU A 275 -14.77 9.99 -24.46
C GLU A 275 -13.30 9.60 -24.27
N ASP A 276 -12.46 10.62 -24.06
CA ASP A 276 -11.06 10.44 -23.69
C ASP A 276 -10.95 9.97 -22.23
N THR A 277 -9.94 9.15 -21.95
CA THR A 277 -9.69 8.70 -20.59
C THR A 277 -9.13 9.86 -19.74
N ASP A 278 -9.82 10.24 -18.66
CA ASP A 278 -9.35 11.22 -17.66
C ASP A 278 -8.27 10.65 -16.70
N GLY A 279 -7.43 9.73 -17.21
CA GLY A 279 -6.42 9.04 -16.41
C GLY A 279 -5.14 9.85 -16.30
N GLU A 280 -4.75 10.25 -15.10
CA GLU A 280 -3.44 10.87 -14.87
C GLU A 280 -2.32 9.83 -15.02
N ILE A 281 -1.38 10.05 -15.95
CA ILE A 281 -0.21 9.18 -16.12
C ILE A 281 0.86 9.57 -15.10
N ILE A 282 1.04 8.75 -14.08
CA ILE A 282 2.05 8.96 -13.03
C ILE A 282 3.15 7.91 -13.17
N TYR A 283 4.36 8.33 -13.56
CA TYR A 283 5.51 7.41 -13.61
C TYR A 283 5.91 6.91 -12.22
N TYR A 284 6.47 5.70 -12.17
CA TYR A 284 6.88 5.00 -10.95
C TYR A 284 7.71 5.86 -9.97
N TRP A 285 8.58 6.72 -10.50
CA TRP A 285 9.45 7.57 -9.70
C TRP A 285 8.80 8.83 -9.13
N ASN A 286 7.56 9.15 -9.53
CA ASN A 286 6.79 10.26 -9.01
C ASN A 286 5.75 9.83 -7.96
N GLU A 287 5.51 8.53 -7.82
CA GLU A 287 4.52 7.99 -6.89
C GLU A 287 5.20 7.41 -5.64
N TYR A 288 5.46 8.17 -4.58
CA TYR A 288 6.06 7.59 -3.37
C TYR A 288 5.03 6.94 -2.43
N GLU A 289 5.38 5.77 -1.90
CA GLU A 289 4.52 5.02 -0.99
C GLU A 289 4.28 5.79 0.34
N PRO A 290 3.10 5.68 0.96
CA PRO A 290 2.85 6.27 2.28
C PRO A 290 3.73 5.67 3.38
N GLU A 291 4.19 6.51 4.32
CA GLU A 291 5.04 6.06 5.44
C GLU A 291 4.31 5.07 6.38
N TYR A 292 5.04 4.04 6.83
CA TYR A 292 4.54 3.08 7.82
C TYR A 292 4.67 3.62 9.24
N HIS A 293 3.66 4.33 9.73
CA HIS A 293 3.63 4.79 11.11
C HIS A 293 3.24 3.67 12.08
N THR A 294 3.93 3.61 13.23
CA THR A 294 3.50 2.72 14.33
C THR A 294 2.21 3.25 14.92
N THR A 295 2.19 4.48 15.46
CA THR A 295 0.99 5.05 16.10
C THR A 295 0.47 6.33 15.46
N GLY A 296 1.28 7.02 14.65
CA GLY A 296 0.91 8.31 14.05
C GLY A 296 0.62 9.42 15.09
N ASN A 297 1.02 9.24 16.35
CA ASN A 297 0.84 10.20 17.44
C ASN A 297 2.18 10.82 17.86
N THR A 298 2.13 11.98 18.52
CA THR A 298 3.32 12.57 19.13
C THR A 298 3.87 11.70 20.28
N PRO A 299 5.18 11.77 20.60
CA PRO A 299 5.77 11.01 21.71
C PRO A 299 5.05 11.24 23.05
N GLN A 300 4.72 12.50 23.35
CA GLN A 300 3.95 12.87 24.55
C GLN A 300 2.58 12.17 24.59
N ARG A 301 1.86 12.15 23.46
CA ARG A 301 0.55 11.50 23.38
C ARG A 301 0.64 9.98 23.57
N ASN A 302 1.65 9.33 22.98
CA ASN A 302 1.91 7.91 23.19
C ASN A 302 2.22 7.61 24.67
N PHE A 303 3.03 8.44 25.32
CA PHE A 303 3.37 8.27 26.73
C PHE A 303 2.11 8.33 27.62
N PHE A 304 1.24 9.33 27.44
CA PHE A 304 0.01 9.42 28.22
C PHE A 304 -0.94 8.24 27.98
N ILE A 305 -1.10 7.79 26.73
CA ILE A 305 -1.94 6.63 26.40
C ILE A 305 -1.37 5.35 27.04
N ALA A 306 -0.06 5.14 26.93
CA ALA A 306 0.62 4.00 27.53
C ALA A 306 0.52 4.03 29.06
N LEU A 307 0.67 5.20 29.68
CA LEU A 307 0.52 5.36 31.12
C LEU A 307 -0.90 5.01 31.60
N MET A 308 -1.93 5.52 30.92
CA MET A 308 -3.33 5.22 31.28
C MET A 308 -3.62 3.71 31.22
N ASN A 309 -3.25 3.05 30.11
CA ASN A 309 -3.45 1.61 30.00
C ASN A 309 -2.52 0.80 30.92
N GLY A 310 -1.35 1.34 31.26
CA GLY A 310 -0.42 0.74 32.21
C GLY A 310 -0.97 0.74 33.64
N VAL A 311 -1.59 1.84 34.07
CA VAL A 311 -2.33 1.88 35.34
C VAL A 311 -3.46 0.88 35.32
N ASN A 312 -4.22 0.79 34.21
CA ASN A 312 -5.27 -0.21 34.12
C ASN A 312 -4.74 -1.64 34.26
N LEU A 313 -3.65 -1.97 33.56
CA LEU A 313 -3.03 -3.30 33.64
C LEU A 313 -2.63 -3.65 35.08
N LEU A 314 -2.01 -2.70 35.80
CA LEU A 314 -1.59 -2.89 37.19
C LEU A 314 -2.78 -3.08 38.12
N VAL A 315 -3.80 -2.21 38.05
CA VAL A 315 -5.01 -2.32 38.89
C VAL A 315 -5.74 -3.63 38.62
N SER A 316 -5.93 -3.98 37.35
CA SER A 316 -6.61 -5.22 36.95
C SER A 316 -5.88 -6.47 37.44
N TYR A 317 -4.54 -6.46 37.38
CA TYR A 317 -3.71 -7.51 37.93
C TYR A 317 -3.83 -7.60 39.46
N SER A 318 -3.83 -6.47 40.17
CA SER A 318 -4.00 -6.42 41.62
C SER A 318 -5.38 -6.95 42.05
N VAL A 319 -6.46 -6.58 41.35
CA VAL A 319 -7.83 -7.11 41.59
C VAL A 319 -7.84 -8.63 41.42
N MET A 320 -7.24 -9.14 40.34
CA MET A 320 -7.18 -10.59 40.07
C MET A 320 -6.37 -11.36 41.12
N ARG A 321 -5.38 -10.71 41.74
CA ARG A 321 -4.57 -11.29 42.83
C ARG A 321 -5.21 -11.16 44.20
N GLY A 322 -6.30 -10.40 44.35
CA GLY A 322 -6.87 -10.05 45.66
C GLY A 322 -6.00 -9.12 46.51
N ASN A 323 -4.94 -8.54 45.93
CA ASN A 323 -3.98 -7.69 46.63
C ASN A 323 -4.41 -6.23 46.53
N PHE A 324 -5.43 -5.85 47.31
CA PHE A 324 -6.02 -4.51 47.28
C PHE A 324 -5.70 -3.67 48.54
N ASP A 325 -4.56 -3.94 49.18
CA ASP A 325 -4.07 -3.19 50.37
C ASP A 325 -3.97 -1.67 50.12
N MET A 326 -3.83 -1.24 48.86
CA MET A 326 -3.75 0.18 48.49
C MET A 326 -5.08 0.94 48.68
N LEU A 327 -6.21 0.23 48.79
CA LEU A 327 -7.55 0.81 48.98
C LEU A 327 -8.22 0.33 50.28
N SER A 328 -7.64 -0.63 51.00
CA SER A 328 -8.16 -1.10 52.29
C SER A 328 -7.95 -0.09 53.43
N ASP A 329 -6.95 0.79 53.33
CA ASP A 329 -6.71 1.87 54.31
C ASP A 329 -7.60 3.10 54.10
N ALA A 330 -8.36 3.13 53.00
CA ALA A 330 -9.33 4.18 52.75
C ALA A 330 -10.67 3.76 53.37
N ASP A 331 -11.15 4.56 54.33
CA ASP A 331 -12.41 4.37 55.05
C ASP A 331 -13.62 4.64 54.12
N PHE A 332 -13.84 3.74 53.16
CA PHE A 332 -14.92 3.82 52.18
C PHE A 332 -16.25 3.39 52.82
N ASN A 333 -16.81 4.25 53.67
CA ASN A 333 -18.14 4.03 54.21
C ASN A 333 -19.24 4.41 53.18
N GLY A 334 -20.38 3.70 53.23
CA GLY A 334 -21.54 3.96 52.37
C GLY A 334 -21.43 3.37 50.95
N LEU A 335 -21.98 4.06 49.95
CA LEU A 335 -22.09 3.58 48.57
C LEU A 335 -20.73 3.27 47.91
N ALA A 336 -19.65 3.93 48.35
CA ALA A 336 -18.30 3.68 47.84
C ALA A 336 -17.76 2.31 48.28
N GLY A 337 -17.96 1.92 49.55
CA GLY A 337 -17.56 0.60 50.04
C GLY A 337 -18.34 -0.53 49.39
N ALA A 338 -19.65 -0.35 49.18
CA ALA A 338 -20.48 -1.31 48.46
C ALA A 338 -20.02 -1.51 47.01
N PHE A 339 -19.62 -0.42 46.33
CA PHE A 339 -19.08 -0.49 44.97
C PHE A 339 -17.73 -1.22 44.90
N VAL A 340 -16.83 -0.97 45.86
CA VAL A 340 -15.55 -1.69 45.97
C VAL A 340 -15.78 -3.18 46.24
N GLN A 341 -16.73 -3.53 47.11
CA GLN A 341 -17.07 -4.92 47.38
C GLN A 341 -17.60 -5.64 46.14
N ILE A 342 -18.47 -5.00 45.34
CA ILE A 342 -18.94 -5.57 44.06
C ILE A 342 -17.76 -5.86 43.11
N ILE A 343 -16.77 -4.96 43.04
CA ILE A 343 -15.57 -5.17 42.23
C ILE A 343 -14.78 -6.40 42.70
N LEU A 344 -14.61 -6.54 44.02
CA LEU A 344 -13.87 -7.65 44.64
C LEU A 344 -14.61 -8.99 44.52
N ASP A 345 -15.94 -9.00 44.59
CA ASP A 345 -16.74 -10.21 44.44
C ASP A 345 -16.74 -10.72 42.98
N HIS A 346 -16.50 -9.82 42.02
CA HIS A 346 -16.55 -10.11 40.58
C HIS A 346 -15.15 -9.96 39.92
N GLN A 347 -14.13 -10.56 40.53
CA GLN A 347 -12.72 -10.46 40.11
C GLN A 347 -12.48 -10.80 38.63
N LEU A 348 -13.24 -11.74 38.05
CA LEU A 348 -13.12 -12.07 36.63
C LEU A 348 -13.58 -10.92 35.72
N LEU A 349 -14.67 -10.26 36.09
CA LEU A 349 -15.27 -9.18 35.32
C LEU A 349 -14.43 -7.90 35.40
N PHE A 350 -13.95 -7.55 36.60
CA PHE A 350 -13.23 -6.30 36.84
C PHE A 350 -11.69 -6.43 36.87
N GLY A 351 -11.16 -7.63 37.06
CA GLY A 351 -9.73 -7.93 36.97
C GLY A 351 -9.39 -8.64 35.66
N GLY A 352 -10.01 -9.80 35.41
CA GLY A 352 -9.67 -10.65 34.26
C GLY A 352 -9.88 -9.98 32.89
N ILE A 353 -11.08 -9.45 32.62
CA ILE A 353 -11.39 -8.81 31.33
C ILE A 353 -10.50 -7.58 31.07
N PRO A 354 -10.39 -6.59 31.99
CA PRO A 354 -9.51 -5.44 31.78
C PRO A 354 -8.03 -5.80 31.69
N PHE A 355 -7.58 -6.87 32.37
CA PHE A 355 -6.21 -7.37 32.25
C PHE A 355 -5.91 -7.90 30.84
N VAL A 356 -6.76 -8.77 30.29
CA VAL A 356 -6.60 -9.28 28.91
C VAL A 356 -6.68 -8.14 27.90
N PHE A 357 -7.62 -7.21 28.09
CA PHE A 357 -7.72 -6.00 27.27
C PHE A 357 -6.40 -5.24 27.25
N SER A 358 -5.85 -4.92 28.42
CA SER A 358 -4.62 -4.14 28.53
C SER A 358 -3.39 -4.86 27.98
N ILE A 359 -3.31 -6.19 28.11
CA ILE A 359 -2.28 -7.00 27.45
C ILE A 359 -2.40 -6.84 25.93
N LEU A 360 -3.58 -7.07 25.35
CA LEU A 360 -3.78 -6.97 23.91
C LEU A 360 -3.50 -5.55 23.40
N PHE A 361 -3.89 -4.53 24.17
CA PHE A 361 -3.64 -3.13 23.86
C PHE A 361 -2.14 -2.81 23.69
N PHE A 362 -1.25 -3.48 24.44
CA PHE A 362 0.20 -3.36 24.28
C PHE A 362 0.79 -4.36 23.29
N LEU A 363 0.27 -5.60 23.26
CA LEU A 363 0.79 -6.68 22.42
C LEU A 363 0.57 -6.41 20.94
N VAL A 364 -0.60 -5.89 20.56
CA VAL A 364 -0.94 -5.58 19.17
C VAL A 364 0.07 -4.61 18.53
N PRO A 365 0.32 -3.40 19.08
CA PRO A 365 1.31 -2.50 18.50
C PRO A 365 2.74 -3.04 18.57
N LEU A 366 3.07 -3.87 19.57
CA LEU A 366 4.39 -4.49 19.70
C LEU A 366 4.68 -5.50 18.57
N VAL A 367 3.76 -6.42 18.33
CA VAL A 367 3.87 -7.40 17.23
C VAL A 367 3.89 -6.67 15.88
N ARG A 368 3.02 -5.68 15.71
CA ARG A 368 2.95 -4.87 14.48
C ARG A 368 4.22 -4.08 14.22
N TRP A 369 4.89 -3.59 15.27
CA TRP A 369 6.17 -2.87 15.14
C TRP A 369 7.26 -3.72 14.47
N LEU A 370 7.31 -5.03 14.75
CA LEU A 370 8.26 -5.95 14.10
C LEU A 370 8.04 -6.02 12.58
N LYS A 371 6.77 -6.12 12.14
CA LYS A 371 6.41 -6.09 10.71
C LYS A 371 6.73 -4.74 10.09
N ILE A 372 6.32 -3.64 10.75
CA ILE A 372 6.54 -2.27 10.28
C ILE A 372 8.01 -1.95 10.09
N ARG A 373 8.91 -2.45 10.95
CA ARG A 373 10.35 -2.23 10.79
C ARG A 373 10.88 -2.77 9.46
N ARG A 374 10.44 -3.97 9.05
CA ARG A 374 10.80 -4.55 7.75
C ARG A 374 10.18 -3.75 6.60
N LEU A 375 8.91 -3.37 6.72
CA LEU A 375 8.20 -2.59 5.70
C LEU A 375 8.81 -1.20 5.49
N ARG A 376 9.29 -0.52 6.54
CA ARG A 376 10.01 0.76 6.41
C ARG A 376 11.33 0.61 5.67
N GLN A 377 12.06 -0.46 5.94
CA GLN A 377 13.30 -0.75 5.24
C GLN A 377 13.03 -1.02 3.75
N GLN A 378 12.02 -1.84 3.44
CA GLN A 378 11.59 -2.10 2.06
C GLN A 378 11.16 -0.81 1.35
N ARG A 379 10.31 0.02 1.97
CA ARG A 379 9.91 1.32 1.43
C ARG A 379 11.12 2.21 1.11
N HIS A 380 12.11 2.27 2.00
CA HIS A 380 13.31 3.06 1.74
C HIS A 380 14.10 2.54 0.55
N LYS A 381 14.27 1.22 0.44
CA LYS A 381 14.90 0.60 -0.74
C LYS A 381 14.12 0.93 -2.01
N ASN A 382 12.79 0.87 -1.97
CA ASN A 382 11.93 1.20 -3.10
C ASN A 382 12.05 2.69 -3.49
N ASN A 383 12.12 3.61 -2.52
CA ASN A 383 12.30 5.03 -2.80
C ASN A 383 13.67 5.35 -3.42
N ILE A 384 14.74 4.65 -3.00
CA ILE A 384 16.05 4.74 -3.66
C ILE A 384 15.94 4.22 -5.09
N ARG A 385 15.32 3.05 -5.27
CA ARG A 385 15.06 2.44 -6.59
C ARG A 385 14.33 3.41 -7.52
N LYS A 386 13.28 4.09 -7.04
CA LYS A 386 12.51 5.11 -7.77
C LYS A 386 13.40 6.22 -8.32
N ARG A 387 14.31 6.75 -7.50
CA ARG A 387 15.24 7.81 -7.93
C ARG A 387 16.20 7.33 -9.01
N LEU A 388 16.69 6.09 -8.90
CA LEU A 388 17.57 5.50 -9.91
C LEU A 388 16.84 5.20 -11.22
N TYR A 389 15.62 4.66 -11.16
CA TYR A 389 14.75 4.52 -12.34
C TYR A 389 14.60 5.84 -13.08
N LYS A 390 14.31 6.94 -12.37
CA LYS A 390 14.22 8.27 -12.98
C LYS A 390 15.48 8.64 -13.77
N VAL A 391 16.68 8.34 -13.24
CA VAL A 391 17.94 8.64 -13.92
C VAL A 391 18.21 7.73 -15.12
N ILE A 392 17.86 6.44 -15.03
CA ILE A 392 17.99 5.49 -16.14
C ILE A 392 17.07 5.89 -17.30
N PHE A 393 15.79 6.12 -17.01
CA PHE A 393 14.76 6.40 -18.02
C PHE A 393 14.84 7.83 -18.57
N SER A 394 15.28 8.82 -17.78
CA SER A 394 15.50 10.19 -18.30
C SER A 394 16.65 10.30 -19.31
N ASN A 395 17.57 9.33 -19.34
CA ASN A 395 18.65 9.27 -20.32
C ASN A 395 18.47 8.12 -21.31
N ALA A 396 17.24 7.58 -21.38
CA ALA A 396 16.86 6.50 -22.28
C ALA A 396 17.80 5.28 -22.25
N GLY A 397 18.27 4.88 -21.07
CA GLY A 397 19.16 3.72 -20.91
C GLY A 397 20.58 3.88 -21.45
N THR A 398 20.95 5.05 -21.99
CA THR A 398 22.29 5.28 -22.57
C THR A 398 23.42 5.14 -21.52
N PRO A 399 24.66 4.82 -21.95
CA PRO A 399 25.79 4.64 -21.03
C PRO A 399 26.03 5.87 -20.14
N GLN A 400 26.10 5.67 -18.82
CA GLN A 400 26.33 6.73 -17.85
C GLN A 400 27.36 6.34 -16.80
N SER A 401 28.32 7.24 -16.55
CA SER A 401 29.31 7.05 -15.48
C SER A 401 28.67 7.14 -14.10
N ALA A 402 29.24 6.42 -13.12
CA ALA A 402 28.78 6.46 -11.73
C ALA A 402 28.73 7.88 -11.16
N GLU A 403 29.74 8.70 -11.44
CA GLU A 403 29.82 10.12 -11.02
C GLU A 403 28.60 10.92 -11.52
N ASN A 404 28.22 10.72 -12.79
CA ASN A 404 27.12 11.46 -13.40
C ASN A 404 25.76 11.01 -12.82
N ILE A 405 25.61 9.73 -12.51
CA ILE A 405 24.44 9.19 -11.81
C ILE A 405 24.34 9.80 -10.41
N VAL A 406 25.43 9.83 -9.64
CA VAL A 406 25.46 10.43 -8.30
C VAL A 406 25.03 11.89 -8.35
N ALA A 407 25.56 12.67 -9.29
CA ALA A 407 25.20 14.06 -9.47
C ALA A 407 23.70 14.23 -9.78
N LYS A 408 23.14 13.44 -10.71
CA LYS A 408 21.72 13.51 -11.10
C LYS A 408 20.77 13.07 -9.99
N VAL A 409 21.09 11.98 -9.29
CA VAL A 409 20.26 11.46 -8.19
C VAL A 409 20.17 12.47 -7.05
N ASN A 410 21.28 13.12 -6.69
CA ASN A 410 21.35 14.05 -5.57
C ASN A 410 21.03 15.52 -5.96
N HIS A 411 20.68 15.80 -7.22
CA HIS A 411 20.44 17.17 -7.72
C HIS A 411 19.24 17.88 -7.08
N SER A 412 18.20 17.15 -6.64
CA SER A 412 16.94 17.74 -6.18
C SER A 412 17.08 18.57 -4.89
N GLY A 413 18.03 18.23 -4.02
CA GLY A 413 18.25 18.89 -2.71
C GLY A 413 17.11 18.74 -1.68
N VAL A 414 15.93 18.28 -2.10
CA VAL A 414 14.75 18.04 -1.26
C VAL A 414 14.82 16.65 -0.62
N GLU A 415 15.23 15.65 -1.40
CA GLU A 415 15.33 14.25 -0.99
C GLU A 415 16.66 13.97 -0.27
N GLU A 416 16.74 12.85 0.46
CA GLU A 416 17.98 12.47 1.15
C GLU A 416 19.20 12.38 0.23
N THR A 417 20.35 12.86 0.68
CA THR A 417 21.61 12.67 -0.06
C THR A 417 22.05 11.22 0.06
N LEU A 418 22.20 10.54 -1.08
CA LEU A 418 22.68 9.16 -1.12
C LEU A 418 24.19 9.13 -1.31
N ALA A 419 24.85 8.27 -0.54
CA ALA A 419 26.28 8.00 -0.69
C ALA A 419 26.56 7.17 -1.95
N ASP A 420 27.72 7.39 -2.56
CA ASP A 420 28.17 6.74 -3.80
C ASP A 420 28.09 5.22 -3.71
N LYS A 421 28.53 4.63 -2.60
CA LYS A 421 28.47 3.18 -2.35
C LYS A 421 27.03 2.64 -2.34
N THR A 422 26.09 3.42 -1.82
CA THR A 422 24.67 3.04 -1.84
C THR A 422 24.15 3.05 -3.26
N ILE A 423 24.45 4.10 -4.02
CA ILE A 423 24.05 4.22 -5.43
C ILE A 423 24.63 3.07 -6.25
N SER A 424 25.93 2.77 -6.12
CA SER A 424 26.57 1.67 -6.85
C SER A 424 25.93 0.32 -6.54
N THR A 425 25.70 0.02 -5.25
CA THR A 425 25.07 -1.25 -4.84
C THR A 425 23.69 -1.44 -5.47
N PHE A 426 22.87 -0.39 -5.45
CA PHE A 426 21.54 -0.46 -6.07
C PHE A 426 21.60 -0.45 -7.60
N MET A 427 22.57 0.24 -8.20
CA MET A 427 22.78 0.17 -9.66
C MET A 427 23.18 -1.23 -10.10
N ASP A 428 24.03 -1.93 -9.35
CA ASP A 428 24.40 -3.33 -9.63
C ASP A 428 23.17 -4.25 -9.56
N GLU A 429 22.29 -4.06 -8.57
CA GLU A 429 20.99 -4.77 -8.50
C GLU A 429 20.11 -4.44 -9.73
N LEU A 430 20.06 -3.18 -10.15
CA LEU A 430 19.26 -2.73 -11.29
C LEU A 430 19.78 -3.19 -12.64
N VAL A 431 21.09 -3.33 -12.80
CA VAL A 431 21.72 -3.94 -13.98
C VAL A 431 21.16 -5.36 -14.17
N LEU A 432 21.03 -6.14 -13.10
CA LEU A 432 20.45 -7.48 -13.18
C LEU A 432 18.93 -7.44 -13.44
N ASP A 433 18.21 -6.58 -12.72
CA ASP A 433 16.74 -6.53 -12.82
C ASP A 433 16.22 -6.01 -14.17
N LEU A 434 16.98 -5.15 -14.85
CA LEU A 434 16.61 -4.50 -16.10
C LEU A 434 17.40 -5.01 -17.32
N ASN A 435 18.16 -6.10 -17.17
CA ASN A 435 19.07 -6.64 -18.20
C ASN A 435 20.02 -5.56 -18.78
N GLY A 436 20.59 -4.76 -17.89
CA GLY A 436 21.68 -3.84 -18.23
C GLY A 436 23.04 -4.52 -18.25
N GLU A 437 24.06 -3.74 -18.54
CA GLU A 437 25.46 -4.13 -18.53
C GLU A 437 26.34 -3.02 -17.97
N THR A 438 27.50 -3.41 -17.42
CA THR A 438 28.54 -2.47 -16.97
C THR A 438 29.66 -2.44 -18.00
N VAL A 439 29.86 -1.31 -18.64
CA VAL A 439 30.90 -1.08 -19.66
C VAL A 439 32.01 -0.23 -19.06
N ILE A 440 33.25 -0.44 -19.50
CA ILE A 440 34.39 0.41 -19.13
C ILE A 440 34.60 1.41 -20.26
N SER A 441 34.52 2.71 -19.95
CA SER A 441 34.81 3.80 -20.90
C SER A 441 36.27 3.79 -21.32
N GLU A 442 36.59 4.48 -22.42
CA GLU A 442 37.98 4.74 -22.85
C GLU A 442 38.83 5.39 -21.74
N ASP A 443 38.19 6.19 -20.87
CA ASP A 443 38.80 6.81 -19.69
C ASP A 443 38.96 5.88 -18.48
N ALA A 444 38.81 4.56 -18.65
CA ALA A 444 38.85 3.54 -17.59
C ALA A 444 37.80 3.75 -16.47
N LYS A 445 36.69 4.44 -16.77
CA LYS A 445 35.57 4.66 -15.83
C LYS A 445 34.45 3.64 -16.07
N ILE A 446 33.87 3.13 -14.99
CA ILE A 446 32.68 2.26 -15.04
C ILE A 446 31.47 3.08 -15.51
N GLN A 447 30.78 2.58 -16.51
CA GLN A 447 29.52 3.10 -17.04
C GLN A 447 28.43 2.03 -16.98
N TYR A 448 27.24 2.45 -16.56
CA TYR A 448 26.05 1.61 -16.58
C TYR A 448 25.29 1.85 -17.88
N HIS A 449 24.96 0.79 -18.60
CA HIS A 449 24.29 0.84 -19.88
C HIS A 449 23.08 -0.12 -19.89
N PHE A 450 21.96 0.31 -20.46
CA PHE A 450 20.73 -0.48 -20.56
C PHE A 450 20.31 -0.58 -22.03
N PRO A 451 21.02 -1.41 -22.82
CA PRO A 451 20.87 -1.43 -24.28
C PRO A 451 19.46 -1.75 -24.73
N ARG A 452 18.76 -2.65 -24.03
CA ARG A 452 17.37 -3.00 -24.34
C ARG A 452 16.42 -1.81 -24.16
N ILE A 453 16.53 -1.09 -23.03
CA ILE A 453 15.71 0.11 -22.77
C ILE A 453 15.98 1.16 -23.84
N SER A 454 17.25 1.38 -24.20
CA SER A 454 17.63 2.31 -25.27
C SER A 454 17.04 1.94 -26.62
N LEU A 455 17.09 0.66 -26.98
CA LEU A 455 16.50 0.14 -28.21
C LEU A 455 14.98 0.31 -28.20
N GLU A 456 14.29 -0.24 -27.19
CA GLU A 456 12.84 -0.23 -27.10
C GLU A 456 12.26 1.18 -27.09
N GLN A 457 12.85 2.13 -26.36
CA GLN A 457 12.35 3.51 -26.33
C GLN A 457 12.57 4.23 -27.66
N LYS A 458 13.73 4.02 -28.31
CA LYS A 458 14.01 4.61 -29.62
C LYS A 458 13.03 4.08 -30.68
N GLU A 459 12.79 2.76 -30.67
CA GLU A 459 11.84 2.11 -31.57
C GLU A 459 10.41 2.55 -31.29
N ALA A 460 10.00 2.62 -30.02
CA ALA A 460 8.68 3.09 -29.63
C ALA A 460 8.41 4.52 -30.13
N VAL A 461 9.37 5.44 -30.00
CA VAL A 461 9.26 6.81 -30.54
C VAL A 461 9.11 6.79 -32.06
N ALA A 462 9.91 5.98 -32.77
CA ALA A 462 9.83 5.86 -34.22
C ALA A 462 8.46 5.31 -34.67
N LEU A 463 7.99 4.23 -34.04
CA LEU A 463 6.70 3.59 -34.33
C LEU A 463 5.53 4.55 -34.06
N ARG A 464 5.55 5.25 -32.92
CA ARG A 464 4.55 6.26 -32.57
C ARG A 464 4.54 7.41 -33.57
N SER A 465 5.69 7.84 -34.09
CA SER A 465 5.74 8.91 -35.09
C SER A 465 5.05 8.52 -36.41
N ARG A 466 5.17 7.24 -36.81
CA ARG A 466 4.60 6.70 -38.06
C ARG A 466 3.13 6.25 -37.91
N SER A 467 2.71 5.91 -36.69
CA SER A 467 1.35 5.46 -36.40
C SER A 467 0.32 6.58 -36.61
N LYS A 468 -0.77 6.25 -37.33
CA LYS A 468 -1.95 7.09 -37.50
C LYS A 468 -2.98 6.71 -36.44
N MET A 469 -3.40 7.69 -35.65
CA MET A 469 -4.42 7.47 -34.64
C MET A 469 -5.80 7.47 -35.31
N ASN A 470 -6.48 6.32 -35.34
CA ASN A 470 -7.86 6.23 -35.82
C ASN A 470 -8.81 6.07 -34.62
N ARG A 471 -9.40 7.18 -34.19
CA ARG A 471 -10.37 7.23 -33.07
C ARG A 471 -11.83 7.30 -33.54
N ASP A 472 -12.04 7.38 -34.85
CA ASP A 472 -13.37 7.61 -35.40
C ASP A 472 -14.25 6.38 -35.20
N LEU A 473 -15.39 6.58 -34.52
CA LEU A 473 -16.43 5.57 -34.31
C LEU A 473 -17.46 5.57 -35.43
N GLY A 474 -17.45 6.59 -36.29
CA GLY A 474 -18.52 6.86 -37.25
C GLY A 474 -19.81 7.34 -36.59
N ASP A 475 -20.86 7.49 -37.39
CA ASP A 475 -22.17 7.93 -36.92
C ASP A 475 -22.90 6.82 -36.15
N VAL A 476 -23.67 7.22 -35.14
CA VAL A 476 -24.55 6.30 -34.40
C VAL A 476 -25.71 5.87 -35.31
N VAL A 477 -25.70 4.60 -35.73
CA VAL A 477 -26.71 4.02 -36.64
C VAL A 477 -27.94 3.51 -35.90
N PHE A 478 -27.83 3.23 -34.60
CA PHE A 478 -28.89 2.68 -33.77
C PHE A 478 -28.73 3.13 -32.32
N ASP A 479 -29.82 3.61 -31.72
CA ASP A 479 -29.90 4.11 -30.34
C ASP A 479 -31.13 3.46 -29.68
N THR A 480 -30.95 2.74 -28.59
CA THR A 480 -32.02 1.98 -27.91
C THR A 480 -33.00 2.86 -27.15
N ASP A 481 -32.64 4.12 -26.88
CA ASP A 481 -33.48 5.07 -26.17
C ASP A 481 -34.32 5.96 -27.11
N LYS A 482 -34.26 5.72 -28.44
CA LYS A 482 -35.02 6.43 -29.47
C LYS A 482 -35.95 5.55 -30.29
#